data_AF-A0A087DQL5-F1
#
_entry.id   AF-A0A087DQL5-F1
#
_cell.length_a   1.000
_cell.length_b   1.000
_cell.length_c   1.000
_cell.angle_alpha   90.00
_cell.angle_beta   90.00
_cell.angle_gamma   90.00
#
_symmetry.space_group_name_H-M   'P 1'
#
loop_
_entity.id
_entity.type
_entity.pdbx_description
1 polymer ?
#
loop_
_entity_poly.entity_id
_entity_poly.type
_entity_poly.pdbx_seq_one_letter_code
_entity_poly.pdbx_strand_id
1 'polypeptide(L)'
;MSGTVKLNLGQFTAMRRDARTLGAINAEADRLAARANSMGADTHAGTPVYEAARAIPSRVGAVALVSTANTAARVDNAAHNTLAKALGTGGG
;
A
#
# COMPACT_ATOMS: atom_id res chain seq x y z
N MET A 1 18.93 -35.99 14.55
CA MET A 1 17.92 -35.98 13.47
C MET A 1 17.69 -34.54 13.04
N SER A 2 18.30 -34.09 11.93
CA SER A 2 17.98 -32.78 11.36
C SER A 2 16.91 -33.00 10.30
N GLY A 3 15.65 -32.73 10.65
CA GLY A 3 14.53 -32.82 9.72
C GLY A 3 14.50 -31.58 8.85
N THR A 4 14.96 -31.69 7.60
CA THR A 4 14.79 -30.61 6.61
C THR A 4 13.30 -30.50 6.28
N VAL A 5 12.62 -29.51 6.87
CA VAL A 5 11.24 -29.16 6.56
C VAL A 5 11.20 -28.60 5.14
N LYS A 6 10.71 -29.39 4.18
CA LYS A 6 10.39 -28.88 2.84
C LYS A 6 9.11 -28.06 2.92
N LEU A 7 9.26 -26.73 2.95
CA LEU A 7 8.15 -25.80 2.77
C LEU A 7 7.41 -26.13 1.47
N ASN A 8 6.16 -26.55 1.59
CA ASN A 8 5.33 -26.86 0.43
C ASN A 8 4.94 -25.54 -0.27
N LEU A 9 5.79 -25.11 -1.21
CA LEU A 9 5.70 -23.83 -1.91
C LEU A 9 4.33 -23.56 -2.55
N GLY A 10 3.63 -24.60 -2.99
CA GLY A 10 2.29 -24.49 -3.56
C GLY A 10 1.25 -23.99 -2.55
N GLN A 11 1.20 -24.61 -1.36
CA GLN A 11 0.27 -24.21 -0.29
C GLN A 11 0.63 -22.85 0.31
N PHE A 12 1.92 -22.53 0.39
CA PHE A 12 2.37 -21.22 0.85
C PHE A 12 2.01 -20.10 -0.15
N THR A 13 2.11 -20.38 -1.45
CA THR A 13 1.67 -19.45 -2.51
C THR A 13 0.15 -19.30 -2.53
N ALA A 14 -0.60 -20.38 -2.28
CA ALA A 14 -2.06 -20.34 -2.15
C ALA A 14 -2.51 -19.52 -0.94
N MET A 15 -1.87 -19.71 0.23
CA MET A 15 -2.11 -18.91 1.44
C MET A 15 -1.85 -17.42 1.16
N ARG A 16 -0.77 -17.08 0.47
CA ARG A 16 -0.46 -15.68 0.10
C ARG A 16 -1.45 -15.03 -0.88
N ARG A 17 -2.40 -15.80 -1.42
CA ARG A 17 -3.47 -15.37 -2.31
C ARG A 17 -4.86 -15.58 -1.69
N ASP A 18 -4.93 -16.03 -0.44
CA ASP A 18 -6.20 -16.27 0.23
C ASP A 18 -6.91 -14.96 0.60
N ALA A 19 -8.22 -15.04 0.83
CA ALA A 19 -9.06 -13.88 1.12
C ALA A 19 -8.60 -13.12 2.38
N ARG A 20 -8.00 -13.83 3.34
CA ARG A 20 -7.50 -13.25 4.59
C ARG A 20 -6.26 -12.39 4.34
N THR A 21 -5.32 -12.87 3.53
CA THR A 21 -4.11 -12.16 3.14
C THR A 21 -4.46 -10.96 2.26
N LEU A 22 -5.36 -11.14 1.29
CA LEU A 22 -5.88 -10.02 0.50
C LEU A 22 -6.57 -8.96 1.37
N GLY A 23 -7.36 -9.39 2.36
CA GLY A 23 -7.98 -8.50 3.35
C GLY A 23 -6.96 -7.70 4.16
N ALA A 24 -5.88 -8.34 4.62
CA ALA A 24 -4.81 -7.67 5.35
C ALA A 24 -4.05 -6.65 4.48
N ILE A 25 -3.76 -6.99 3.22
CA ILE A 25 -3.11 -6.09 2.26
C ILE A 25 -3.99 -4.89 1.95
N ASN A 26 -5.29 -5.11 1.73
CA ASN A 26 -6.27 -4.05 1.52
C ASN A 26 -6.35 -3.11 2.73
N ALA A 27 -6.44 -3.66 3.94
CA ALA A 27 -6.49 -2.86 5.16
C ALA A 27 -5.23 -2.00 5.35
N GLU A 28 -4.05 -2.52 4.96
CA GLU A 28 -2.82 -1.75 5.04
C GLU A 28 -2.75 -0.64 3.98
N ALA A 29 -3.23 -0.91 2.76
CA ALA A 29 -3.34 0.12 1.72
C ALA A 29 -4.32 1.22 2.14
N ASP A 30 -5.47 0.87 2.73
CA ASP A 30 -6.45 1.82 3.26
C ASP A 30 -5.85 2.69 4.37
N ARG A 31 -5.05 2.10 5.29
CA ARG A 31 -4.33 2.86 6.33
C ARG A 31 -3.28 3.79 5.74
N LEU A 32 -2.55 3.34 4.72
CA LEU A 32 -1.53 4.15 4.07
C LEU A 32 -2.16 5.37 3.35
N ALA A 33 -3.27 5.16 2.64
CA ALA A 33 -4.04 6.23 2.02
C ALA A 33 -4.59 7.21 3.08
N ALA A 34 -5.16 6.70 4.18
CA ALA A 34 -5.64 7.54 5.28
C ALA A 34 -4.52 8.38 5.91
N ARG A 35 -3.33 7.79 6.11
CA ARG A 35 -2.17 8.51 6.60
C ARG A 35 -1.73 9.60 5.61
N ALA A 36 -1.64 9.29 4.31
CA ALA A 36 -1.31 10.29 3.31
C ALA A 36 -2.33 11.45 3.29
N ASN A 37 -3.63 11.14 3.39
CA ASN A 37 -4.69 12.15 3.49
C ASN A 37 -4.58 13.01 4.76
N SER A 38 -4.14 12.45 5.89
CA SER A 38 -3.91 13.23 7.12
C SER A 38 -2.68 14.13 7.07
N MET A 39 -1.74 13.84 6.17
CA MET A 39 -0.48 14.57 5.99
C MET A 39 -0.53 15.60 4.87
N GLY A 40 -1.44 15.41 3.91
CA GLY A 40 -1.58 16.29 2.76
C GLY A 40 -1.99 17.70 3.15
N ALA A 41 -1.41 18.68 2.48
CA ALA A 41 -1.75 20.09 2.65
C ALA A 41 -2.57 20.59 1.45
N ASP A 42 -3.50 21.51 1.71
CA ASP A 42 -4.27 22.15 0.64
C ASP A 42 -3.32 22.84 -0.35
N THR A 43 -3.64 22.68 -1.63
CA THR A 43 -2.87 23.26 -2.73
C THR A 43 -3.71 24.29 -3.47
N HIS A 44 -3.09 25.02 -4.40
CA HIS A 44 -3.83 25.88 -5.33
C HIS A 44 -4.84 25.11 -6.22
N ALA A 45 -4.72 23.77 -6.30
CA ALA A 45 -5.64 22.89 -7.02
C ALA A 45 -6.72 22.27 -6.11
N GLY A 46 -6.79 22.68 -4.83
CA GLY A 46 -7.72 22.18 -3.83
C GLY A 46 -7.10 21.20 -2.83
N THR A 47 -7.96 20.43 -2.16
CA THR A 47 -7.56 19.45 -1.13
C THR A 47 -7.03 18.16 -1.76
N PRO A 48 -5.84 17.68 -1.37
CA PRO A 48 -5.27 16.45 -1.90
C PRO A 48 -6.08 15.23 -1.45
N VAL A 49 -6.32 14.30 -2.37
CA VAL A 49 -6.95 13.01 -2.09
C VAL A 49 -6.04 11.88 -2.56
N TYR A 50 -5.73 10.98 -1.64
CA TYR A 50 -5.00 9.73 -1.84
C TYR A 50 -5.96 8.55 -1.67
N GLU A 51 -5.83 7.56 -2.54
CA GLU A 51 -6.72 6.40 -2.58
C GLU A 51 -5.95 5.09 -2.65
N ALA A 52 -6.59 4.03 -2.18
CA ALA A 52 -6.09 2.67 -2.23
C ALA A 52 -6.88 1.85 -3.28
N ALA A 53 -6.16 1.26 -4.23
CA ALA A 53 -6.68 0.26 -5.13
C ALA A 53 -6.61 -1.13 -4.48
N ARG A 54 -7.65 -1.94 -4.70
CA ARG A 54 -7.76 -3.29 -4.12
C ARG A 54 -6.60 -4.18 -4.54
N ALA A 55 -6.21 -5.08 -3.63
CA ALA A 55 -5.12 -6.02 -3.81
C ALA A 55 -5.41 -6.98 -4.98
N ILE A 56 -4.43 -7.11 -5.89
CA ILE A 56 -4.45 -8.01 -7.03
C ILE A 56 -3.42 -9.13 -6.79
N PRO A 57 -3.77 -10.41 -7.03
CA PRO A 57 -2.81 -11.51 -6.97
C PRO A 57 -1.62 -11.29 -7.91
N SER A 58 -0.42 -11.57 -7.42
CA SER A 58 0.83 -11.54 -8.18
C SER A 58 1.48 -12.92 -8.23
N ARG A 59 2.58 -13.07 -8.98
CA ARG A 59 3.34 -14.33 -9.03
C ARG A 59 3.83 -14.80 -7.66
N VAL A 60 4.02 -13.90 -6.70
CA VAL A 60 4.61 -14.18 -5.38
C VAL A 60 3.66 -13.99 -4.20
N GLY A 61 2.45 -13.48 -4.42
CA GLY A 61 1.46 -13.19 -3.39
C GLY A 61 0.36 -12.29 -3.91
N ALA A 62 0.21 -11.09 -3.34
CA ALA A 62 -0.69 -10.05 -3.83
C ALA A 62 -0.10 -8.65 -3.57
N VAL A 63 -0.55 -7.66 -4.34
CA VAL A 63 -0.10 -6.27 -4.25
C VAL A 63 -1.32 -5.35 -4.30
N ALA A 64 -1.38 -4.36 -3.42
CA ALA A 64 -2.30 -3.22 -3.51
C ALA A 64 -1.51 -1.96 -3.89
N LEU A 65 -2.18 -1.01 -4.53
CA LEU A 65 -1.59 0.28 -4.91
C LEU A 65 -2.21 1.39 -4.07
N VAL A 66 -1.39 2.36 -3.67
CA VAL A 66 -1.85 3.64 -3.15
C VAL A 66 -1.36 4.74 -4.06
N SER A 67 -2.26 5.60 -4.53
CA SER A 67 -1.97 6.62 -5.55
C SER A 67 -2.68 7.95 -5.29
N THR A 68 -2.26 8.98 -6.04
CA THR A 68 -2.90 10.29 -6.06
C THR A 68 -4.21 10.23 -6.86
N ALA A 69 -5.34 10.48 -6.22
CA ALA A 69 -6.66 10.42 -6.86
C ALA A 69 -7.00 11.70 -7.64
N ASN A 70 -6.43 12.84 -7.26
CA ASN A 70 -6.70 14.14 -7.90
C ASN A 70 -5.43 14.96 -8.18
N THR A 71 -5.60 16.06 -8.92
CA THR A 71 -4.49 16.97 -9.28
C THR A 71 -3.84 17.59 -8.05
N ALA A 72 -4.62 17.95 -7.02
CA ALA A 72 -4.10 18.45 -5.76
C ALA A 72 -3.14 17.47 -5.08
N ALA A 73 -3.47 16.17 -5.04
CA ALA A 73 -2.58 15.14 -4.50
C ALA A 73 -1.30 14.95 -5.32
N ARG A 74 -1.34 15.18 -6.64
CA ARG A 74 -0.13 15.16 -7.46
C ARG A 74 0.81 16.31 -7.12
N VAL A 75 0.24 17.52 -6.95
CA VAL A 75 0.99 18.72 -6.55
C VAL A 75 1.55 18.56 -5.14
N ASP A 76 0.72 18.16 -4.17
CA ASP A 76 1.11 17.91 -2.79
C ASP A 76 2.21 16.84 -2.72
N ASN A 77 2.01 15.68 -3.35
CA ASN A 77 3.00 14.60 -3.32
C ASN A 77 4.33 15.00 -3.97
N ALA A 78 4.31 15.78 -5.06
CA ALA A 78 5.53 16.26 -5.72
C ALA A 78 6.30 17.27 -4.85
N ALA A 79 5.58 18.13 -4.11
CA ALA A 79 6.19 19.12 -3.24
C ALA A 79 6.66 18.54 -1.90
N HIS A 80 5.94 17.55 -1.36
CA HIS A 80 6.09 17.12 0.03
C HIS A 80 6.47 15.65 0.20
N ASN A 81 6.54 14.87 -0.88
CA ASN A 81 6.80 13.43 -0.84
C ASN A 81 5.82 12.68 0.10
N THR A 82 4.56 13.11 0.12
CA THR A 82 3.54 12.67 1.08
C THR A 82 3.36 11.16 1.10
N LEU A 83 3.31 10.48 -0.04
CA LEU A 83 3.21 9.02 -0.11
C LEU A 83 4.44 8.32 0.49
N ALA A 84 5.65 8.82 0.21
CA ALA A 84 6.88 8.25 0.75
C ALA A 84 6.95 8.44 2.28
N LYS A 85 6.55 9.60 2.78
CA LYS A 85 6.47 9.86 4.22
C LYS A 85 5.40 8.99 4.89
N ALA A 86 4.23 8.83 4.25
CA ALA A 86 3.16 7.98 4.77
C ALA A 86 3.59 6.50 4.87
N LEU A 87 4.40 6.02 3.92
CA LEU A 87 4.98 4.67 3.94
C LEU A 87 5.99 4.46 5.08
N GLY A 88 6.49 5.54 5.70
CA GLY A 88 7.49 5.48 6.76
C GLY A 88 8.93 5.54 6.26
N THR A 89 9.17 5.86 4.99
CA THR A 89 10.54 6.02 4.44
C THR A 89 11.06 7.46 4.57
N GLY A 90 10.37 8.32 5.32
CA GLY A 90 10.69 9.75 5.48
C GLY A 90 11.27 10.15 6.84
N GLY A 91 11.91 9.21 7.55
CA GLY A 91 12.64 9.49 8.79
C GLY A 91 14.15 9.43 8.56
N GLY A 92 14.76 10.60 8.33
CA GLY A 92 16.20 10.83 8.16
C GLY A 92 16.47 12.29 7.87
#